data_AF-A0A5C9B9W6-F1
#
_entry.id   AF-A0A5C9B9W6-F1
#
_cell.length_a   1.000
_cell.length_b   1.000
_cell.length_c   1.000
_cell.angle_alpha   90.00
_cell.angle_beta   90.00
_cell.angle_gamma   90.00
#
_symmetry.space_group_name_H-M   'P 1'
#
loop_
_entity.id
_entity.type
_entity.pdbx_description
1 polymer ?
#
loop_
_entity_poly.entity_id
_entity_poly.type
_entity_poly.pdbx_seq_one_letter_code
_entity_poly.pdbx_strand_id
1 'polypeptide(L)'
;MTAGQVITVANITSGNLKFRPDANENGSPYTTFTFSVGEASAFAASPSTMTVNVTPVNDAPTGGNQTVTTAEDTDFTFTTSDFPFSDVDGGSLARVRIDTLPTDGTVLLSGVAVTAGQIITAANITSGNLK
;
A
#
# COMPACT_ATOMS: atom_id res chain seq x y z
N MET A 1 -21.81 15.10 -6.28
CA MET A 1 -22.90 15.87 -5.66
C MET A 1 -22.49 17.33 -5.62
N THR A 2 -23.44 18.24 -5.69
CA THR A 2 -23.21 19.67 -5.43
C THR A 2 -23.83 20.04 -4.08
N ALA A 3 -23.27 21.05 -3.41
CA ALA A 3 -23.85 21.54 -2.16
C ALA A 3 -25.30 22.00 -2.40
N GLY A 4 -26.20 21.66 -1.47
CA GLY A 4 -27.63 21.95 -1.58
C GLY A 4 -28.43 20.99 -2.48
N GLN A 5 -27.80 19.93 -3.02
CA GLN A 5 -28.53 18.90 -3.75
C GLN A 5 -29.54 18.19 -2.82
N VAL A 6 -30.80 18.13 -3.24
CA VAL A 6 -31.85 17.38 -2.54
C VAL A 6 -31.74 15.91 -2.90
N ILE A 7 -31.59 15.05 -1.89
CA ILE A 7 -31.57 13.60 -2.03
C ILE A 7 -32.89 13.03 -1.54
N THR A 8 -33.61 12.31 -2.40
CA THR A 8 -34.90 11.70 -2.06
C THR A 8 -34.74 10.41 -1.27
N VAL A 9 -35.77 10.03 -0.51
CA VAL A 9 -35.84 8.73 0.17
C VAL A 9 -35.69 7.57 -0.82
N ALA A 10 -36.25 7.69 -2.03
CA ALA A 10 -36.10 6.68 -3.09
C ALA A 10 -34.63 6.47 -3.48
N ASN A 11 -33.82 7.53 -3.57
CA ASN A 11 -32.39 7.41 -3.85
C ASN A 11 -31.62 6.73 -2.72
N ILE A 12 -31.97 7.02 -1.47
CA ILE A 12 -31.34 6.39 -0.29
C ILE A 12 -31.70 4.90 -0.25
N THR A 13 -32.99 4.57 -0.36
CA THR A 13 -33.50 3.19 -0.30
C THR A 13 -33.06 2.33 -1.49
N SER A 14 -32.84 2.94 -2.66
CA SER A 14 -32.23 2.26 -3.82
C SER A 14 -30.71 2.11 -3.71
N GLY A 15 -30.09 2.60 -2.63
CA GLY A 15 -28.64 2.54 -2.42
C GLY A 15 -27.83 3.44 -3.34
N ASN A 16 -28.44 4.48 -3.94
CA ASN A 16 -27.75 5.39 -4.86
C ASN A 16 -26.87 6.41 -4.13
N LEU A 17 -27.14 6.67 -2.84
CA LEU A 17 -26.28 7.49 -1.99
C LEU A 17 -25.18 6.62 -1.38
N LYS A 18 -23.94 6.81 -1.84
CA LYS A 18 -22.77 6.06 -1.37
C LYS A 18 -21.63 7.00 -1.04
N PHE A 19 -20.90 6.67 0.02
CA PHE A 19 -19.59 7.24 0.32
C PHE A 19 -18.53 6.21 -0.08
N ARG A 20 -17.50 6.66 -0.81
CA ARG A 20 -16.32 5.87 -1.12
C ARG A 20 -15.10 6.66 -0.61
N PRO A 21 -14.34 6.13 0.37
CA PRO A 21 -13.08 6.74 0.76
C PRO A 21 -12.14 6.85 -0.44
N ASP A 22 -11.19 7.77 -0.39
CA ASP A 22 -10.08 7.74 -1.33
C ASP A 22 -9.28 6.45 -1.14
N ALA A 23 -8.65 5.97 -2.21
CA ALA A 23 -7.84 4.76 -2.12
C ALA A 23 -6.71 4.98 -1.12
N ASN A 24 -6.42 3.97 -0.31
CA ASN A 24 -5.27 3.94 0.59
C ASN A 24 -5.31 4.99 1.72
N GLU A 25 -6.50 5.51 2.01
CA GLU A 25 -6.72 6.58 2.97
C GLU A 25 -7.62 6.07 4.11
N ASN A 26 -7.32 6.50 5.33
CA ASN A 26 -8.03 6.09 6.54
C ASN A 26 -8.09 7.22 7.57
N GLY A 27 -8.97 7.10 8.57
CA GLY A 27 -9.08 8.11 9.62
C GLY A 27 -10.26 7.93 10.56
N SER A 28 -10.12 8.45 11.78
CA SER A 28 -11.19 8.46 12.78
C SER A 28 -11.14 9.76 13.60
N PRO A 29 -11.79 10.86 13.16
CA PRO A 29 -12.65 10.94 11.96
C PRO A 29 -11.85 11.02 10.66
N TYR A 30 -12.39 10.44 9.59
CA TYR A 30 -11.82 10.56 8.25
C TYR A 30 -12.34 11.82 7.56
N THR A 31 -13.66 12.03 7.59
CA THR A 31 -14.28 13.23 7.05
C THR A 31 -15.60 13.54 7.74
N THR A 32 -16.10 14.75 7.51
CA THR A 32 -17.42 15.17 7.97
C THR A 32 -18.15 15.88 6.84
N PHE A 33 -19.47 15.78 6.83
CA PHE A 33 -20.33 16.62 6.00
C PHE A 33 -21.62 16.94 6.75
N THR A 34 -22.27 18.04 6.37
CA THR A 34 -23.53 18.46 6.98
C THR A 34 -24.73 18.12 6.10
N PHE A 35 -25.88 17.89 6.73
CA PHE A 35 -27.15 17.65 6.05
C PHE A 35 -28.30 18.26 6.84
N SER A 36 -29.35 18.71 6.15
CA SER A 36 -30.62 19.07 6.79
C SER A 36 -31.69 18.09 6.34
N VAL A 37 -32.47 17.58 7.29
CA VAL A 37 -33.68 16.80 6.98
C VAL A 37 -34.81 17.75 6.61
N GLY A 38 -35.71 17.33 5.73
CA GLY A 38 -36.81 18.18 5.28
C GLY A 38 -38.07 17.40 4.97
N GLU A 39 -39.19 18.10 5.12
CA GLU A 39 -40.53 17.73 4.67
C GLU A 39 -40.83 18.50 3.37
N ALA A 40 -41.97 18.20 2.72
CA ALA A 40 -42.42 18.72 1.43
C ALA A 40 -41.72 20.01 0.91
N SER A 41 -41.85 21.15 1.61
CA SER A 41 -41.30 22.45 1.18
C SER A 41 -40.33 23.09 2.18
N ALA A 42 -39.92 22.39 3.24
CA ALA A 42 -39.12 22.98 4.32
C ALA A 42 -38.05 22.02 4.83
N PHE A 43 -36.85 22.54 5.03
CA PHE A 43 -35.74 21.85 5.72
C PHE A 43 -35.62 22.35 7.15
N ALA A 44 -35.04 21.51 8.01
CA ALA A 44 -34.62 21.90 9.35
C ALA A 44 -33.71 23.13 9.28
N ALA A 45 -34.00 24.12 10.13
CA ALA A 45 -33.30 25.42 10.15
C ALA A 45 -31.80 25.29 10.49
N SER A 46 -31.42 24.26 11.23
CA SER A 46 -30.03 23.96 11.57
C SER A 46 -29.62 22.63 10.96
N PRO A 47 -28.47 22.56 10.27
CA PRO A 47 -27.97 21.31 9.74
C PRO A 47 -27.45 20.40 10.86
N SER A 48 -27.52 19.09 10.61
CA SER A 48 -26.85 18.04 11.38
C SER A 48 -25.52 17.67 10.74
N THR A 49 -24.58 17.16 11.53
CA THR A 49 -23.27 16.69 11.05
C THR A 49 -23.25 15.17 10.97
N MET A 50 -22.83 14.65 9.81
CA MET A 50 -22.43 13.25 9.64
C MET A 50 -20.91 13.18 9.78
N THR A 51 -20.44 12.32 10.68
CA THR A 51 -19.02 11.96 10.78
C THR A 51 -18.80 10.60 10.16
N VAL A 52 -17.81 10.48 9.27
CA VAL A 52 -17.43 9.22 8.64
C VAL A 52 -16.05 8.83 9.15
N ASN A 53 -15.94 7.60 9.65
CA ASN A 53 -14.67 6.97 10.01
C ASN A 53 -14.32 5.93 8.95
N VAL A 54 -13.03 5.80 8.63
CA VAL A 54 -12.48 4.82 7.71
C VAL A 54 -11.40 4.04 8.43
N THR A 55 -11.61 2.72 8.58
CA THR A 55 -10.65 1.84 9.26
C THR A 55 -9.49 1.50 8.33
N PRO A 56 -8.23 1.49 8.80
CA PRO A 56 -7.10 0.96 8.03
C PRO A 56 -7.38 -0.47 7.56
N VAL A 57 -6.92 -0.76 6.34
CA VAL A 57 -6.73 -2.13 5.85
C VAL A 57 -5.29 -2.19 5.36
N ASN A 58 -4.53 -3.17 5.86
CA ASN A 58 -3.12 -3.28 5.52
C ASN A 58 -2.95 -3.70 4.04
N ASP A 59 -2.26 -2.89 3.26
CA ASP A 59 -1.83 -3.15 1.90
C ASP A 59 -0.56 -4.02 1.90
N ALA A 60 -0.42 -4.88 0.89
CA ALA A 60 0.79 -5.67 0.73
C ALA A 60 1.91 -4.82 0.11
N PRO A 61 3.18 -5.04 0.46
CA PRO A 61 4.27 -4.33 -0.15
C PRO A 61 4.39 -4.72 -1.64
N THR A 62 4.93 -3.79 -2.40
CA THR A 62 5.26 -3.94 -3.81
C THR A 62 6.77 -3.89 -4.03
N GLY A 63 7.21 -4.60 -5.06
CA GLY A 63 8.59 -4.59 -5.53
C GLY A 63 8.74 -3.94 -6.91
N GLY A 64 9.97 -3.74 -7.34
CA GLY A 64 10.30 -3.24 -8.67
C GLY A 64 11.42 -4.03 -9.32
N ASN A 65 11.49 -3.98 -10.65
CA ASN A 65 12.61 -4.52 -11.41
C ASN A 65 13.86 -3.67 -11.15
N GLN A 66 15.01 -4.32 -11.05
CA GLN A 66 16.31 -3.67 -10.92
C GLN A 66 17.31 -4.36 -11.84
N THR A 67 18.20 -3.56 -12.42
CA THR A 67 19.36 -4.05 -13.16
C THR A 67 20.62 -3.62 -12.42
N VAL A 68 21.55 -4.55 -12.26
CA VAL A 68 22.89 -4.30 -11.71
C VAL A 68 23.94 -4.71 -12.75
N THR A 69 25.08 -4.04 -12.74
CA THR A 69 26.22 -4.36 -13.60
C THR A 69 27.45 -4.55 -12.73
N THR A 70 28.23 -5.58 -13.01
CA THR A 70 29.55 -5.81 -12.41
C THR A 70 30.55 -6.12 -13.51
N ALA A 71 31.84 -5.97 -13.21
CA ALA A 71 32.90 -6.45 -14.08
C ALA A 71 32.95 -7.99 -14.04
N GLU A 72 33.43 -8.60 -15.12
CA GLU A 72 33.74 -10.03 -15.10
C GLU A 72 34.71 -10.37 -13.97
N ASP A 73 34.59 -11.59 -13.44
CA ASP A 73 35.40 -12.12 -12.34
C ASP A 73 35.40 -11.27 -11.05
N THR A 74 34.40 -10.40 -10.89
CA THR A 74 34.25 -9.52 -9.71
C THR A 74 32.89 -9.73 -9.06
N ASP A 75 32.91 -10.17 -7.79
CA ASP A 75 31.70 -10.28 -6.97
C ASP A 75 30.93 -8.95 -6.94
N PHE A 76 29.65 -8.98 -7.26
CA PHE A 76 28.73 -7.90 -6.92
C PHE A 76 28.24 -8.12 -5.49
N THR A 77 28.22 -7.08 -4.65
CA THR A 77 27.63 -7.20 -3.30
C THR A 77 26.30 -6.47 -3.30
N PHE A 78 25.21 -7.21 -3.10
CA PHE A 78 23.87 -6.64 -3.08
C PHE A 78 23.67 -5.80 -1.83
N THR A 79 22.96 -4.70 -2.02
CA THR A 79 22.51 -3.79 -0.99
C THR A 79 20.98 -3.75 -0.97
N THR A 80 20.39 -3.18 0.09
CA THR A 80 18.93 -3.07 0.17
C THR A 80 18.35 -2.17 -0.92
N SER A 81 19.13 -1.26 -1.50
CA SER A 81 18.67 -0.44 -2.64
C SER A 81 18.55 -1.21 -3.95
N ASP A 82 19.18 -2.38 -4.07
CA ASP A 82 19.06 -3.24 -5.25
C ASP A 82 17.73 -4.01 -5.27
N PHE A 83 16.92 -3.88 -4.21
CA PHE A 83 15.60 -4.48 -4.07
C PHE A 83 14.56 -3.36 -3.85
N PRO A 84 14.06 -2.72 -4.92
CA PRO A 84 13.06 -1.67 -4.81
C PRO A 84 11.86 -2.16 -4.00
N PHE A 85 11.46 -1.37 -3.01
CA PHE A 85 10.40 -1.69 -2.05
C PHE A 85 9.50 -0.46 -1.87
N SER A 86 8.20 -0.67 -1.92
CA SER A 86 7.21 0.35 -1.57
C SER A 86 6.03 -0.30 -0.89
N ASP A 87 5.59 0.31 0.21
CA ASP A 87 4.39 -0.10 0.95
C ASP A 87 3.59 1.16 1.26
N VAL A 88 2.28 1.07 1.05
CA VAL A 88 1.33 2.17 1.19
C VAL A 88 1.13 2.55 2.65
N ASP A 89 1.13 1.56 3.55
CA ASP A 89 1.06 1.76 4.99
C ASP A 89 2.43 2.11 5.60
N GLY A 90 3.46 2.19 4.76
CA GLY A 90 4.83 2.44 5.13
C GLY A 90 5.55 1.19 5.63
N GLY A 91 6.71 1.40 6.24
CA GLY A 91 7.62 0.33 6.65
C GLY A 91 8.88 0.28 5.80
N SER A 92 9.65 -0.79 5.98
CA SER A 92 10.94 -0.97 5.34
C SER A 92 11.13 -2.41 4.86
N LEU A 93 12.01 -2.60 3.88
CA LEU A 93 12.39 -3.92 3.41
C LEU A 93 12.92 -4.76 4.58
N ALA A 94 12.23 -5.85 4.90
CA ALA A 94 12.62 -6.76 5.98
C ALA A 94 13.39 -7.99 5.47
N ARG A 95 13.03 -8.48 4.27
CA ARG A 95 13.60 -9.69 3.65
C ARG A 95 13.23 -9.77 2.19
N VAL A 96 14.00 -10.54 1.43
CA VAL A 96 13.71 -10.93 0.05
C VAL A 96 13.64 -12.46 -0.04
N ARG A 97 12.93 -12.98 -1.03
CA ARG A 97 12.94 -14.41 -1.36
C ARG A 97 13.47 -14.58 -2.77
N ILE A 98 14.43 -15.47 -2.96
CA ILE A 98 14.98 -15.75 -4.29
C ILE A 98 14.14 -16.84 -4.94
N ASP A 99 13.22 -16.45 -5.82
CA ASP A 99 12.27 -17.39 -6.44
C ASP A 99 12.89 -18.18 -7.60
N THR A 100 13.79 -17.56 -8.35
CA THR A 100 14.54 -18.18 -9.45
C THR A 100 16.02 -17.94 -9.28
N LEU A 101 16.82 -18.95 -9.64
CA LEU A 101 18.28 -18.87 -9.62
C LEU A 101 18.80 -18.43 -11.00
N PRO A 102 19.95 -17.75 -11.07
CA PRO A 102 20.59 -17.46 -12.35
C PRO A 102 21.00 -18.76 -13.07
N THR A 103 20.98 -18.73 -14.39
CA THR A 103 21.50 -19.83 -15.24
C THR A 103 23.02 -19.79 -15.34
N ASP A 104 23.59 -18.59 -15.27
CA ASP A 104 25.02 -18.33 -15.38
C ASP A 104 25.50 -17.63 -14.11
N GLY A 105 26.52 -18.19 -13.47
CA GLY A 105 27.01 -17.74 -12.16
C GLY A 105 26.20 -18.33 -10.99
N THR A 106 26.41 -17.77 -9.79
CA THR A 106 25.76 -18.26 -8.56
C THR A 106 25.56 -17.08 -7.60
N VAL A 107 24.38 -17.01 -6.99
CA VAL A 107 24.12 -16.09 -5.87
C VAL A 107 24.58 -16.77 -4.58
N LEU A 108 25.39 -16.07 -3.79
CA LEU A 108 25.97 -16.54 -2.54
C LEU A 108 25.41 -15.75 -1.35
N LEU A 109 25.04 -16.46 -0.30
CA LEU A 109 24.75 -15.88 1.01
C LEU A 109 25.85 -16.33 1.99
N SER A 110 26.66 -15.39 2.45
CA SER A 110 27.82 -15.65 3.34
C SER A 110 28.75 -16.74 2.76
N GLY A 111 28.92 -16.74 1.44
CA GLY A 111 29.76 -17.72 0.72
C GLY A 111 29.08 -19.06 0.41
N VAL A 112 27.81 -19.26 0.78
CA VAL A 112 27.04 -20.47 0.47
C VAL A 112 26.05 -20.21 -0.65
N ALA A 113 25.96 -21.10 -1.64
CA ALA A 113 25.00 -21.00 -2.73
C ALA A 113 23.57 -20.88 -2.21
N VAL A 114 22.85 -19.86 -2.69
CA VAL A 114 21.43 -19.64 -2.40
C VAL A 114 20.59 -20.67 -3.15
N THR A 115 19.51 -21.11 -2.52
CA THR A 115 18.52 -22.02 -3.12
C THR A 115 17.22 -21.30 -3.48
N ALA A 116 16.50 -21.82 -4.48
CA ALA A 116 15.19 -21.27 -4.82
C ALA A 116 14.21 -21.37 -3.64
N GLY A 117 13.45 -20.31 -3.41
CA GLY A 117 12.56 -20.14 -2.26
C GLY A 117 13.27 -19.69 -0.98
N GLN A 118 14.60 -19.53 -0.97
CA GLN A 118 15.33 -19.10 0.21
C GLN A 118 15.01 -17.65 0.58
N ILE A 119 14.75 -17.43 1.86
CA ILE A 119 14.51 -16.11 2.45
C ILE A 119 15.84 -15.53 2.94
N ILE A 120 16.13 -14.30 2.53
CA ILE A 120 17.33 -13.54 2.90
C ILE A 120 16.88 -12.27 3.61
N THR A 121 17.32 -12.09 4.86
CA THR A 121 16.93 -10.93 5.67
C THR A 121 17.63 -9.65 5.21
N ALA A 122 16.99 -8.51 5.42
CA ALA A 122 17.63 -7.21 5.16
C ALA A 122 18.92 -7.04 5.95
N ALA A 123 19.01 -7.59 7.17
CA ALA A 123 20.23 -7.59 7.96
C ALA A 123 21.40 -8.28 7.23
N ASN A 124 21.17 -9.45 6.62
CA ASN A 124 22.20 -10.13 5.82
C ASN A 124 22.64 -9.29 4.61
N ILE A 125 21.70 -8.64 3.94
CA ILE A 125 21.98 -7.77 2.80
C ILE A 125 22.81 -6.56 3.25
N THR A 126 22.40 -5.87 4.32
CA THR A 126 23.12 -4.71 4.87
C THR A 126 24.50 -5.08 5.40
N SER A 127 24.69 -6.31 5.90
CA SER A 127 26.01 -6.83 6.28
C SER A 127 26.90 -7.20 5.08
N GLY A 128 26.42 -7.06 3.84
CA GLY A 128 27.18 -7.41 2.63
C GLY A 128 27.34 -8.92 2.44
N ASN A 129 26.47 -9.72 3.06
CA ASN A 129 26.55 -11.18 2.99
C ASN A 129 25.97 -11.73 1.68
N LEU A 130 25.13 -10.96 0.97
CA LEU A 130 24.51 -11.39 -0.28
C LEU A 130 25.34 -10.90 -1.47
N LYS A 131 25.74 -11.84 -2.33
CA LYS A 131 26.55 -11.62 -3.51
C LYS A 131 26.03 -12.41 -4.71
#